data_AF-N9SRT4-F1
#
_entry.id   AF-N9SRT4-F1
#
_cell.length_a   1.000
_cell.length_b   1.000
_cell.length_c   1.000
_cell.angle_alpha   90.00
_cell.angle_beta   90.00
_cell.angle_gamma   90.00
#
_symmetry.space_group_name_H-M   'P 1'
#
loop_
_entity.id
_entity.type
_entity.pdbx_description
1 polymer ?
#
loop_
_entity_poly.entity_id
_entity_poly.type
_entity_poly.pdbx_seq_one_letter_code
_entity_poly.pdbx_strand_id
1 'polypeptide(L)'
;MKKNKLLMLTGAIPFVAFPMLSVACKMQPADWEKKKPQLLNSTQIQEIKDSFVFELNEEGRKLQKQGKLNDYWNKLVKDKKLNKSLEIEGLFNWNAEFKKYFKVSYHPLKGFNSAHKYQFRLLMENNVPAIHYQVLCVDLRDLVEVDVIRKLDTL
;
A
#
# COMPACT_ATOMS: atom_id res chain seq x y z
N MET A 1 -41.89 21.50 -71.40
CA MET A 1 -40.72 21.50 -72.32
C MET A 1 -39.57 22.26 -71.67
N LYS A 2 -38.36 21.68 -71.71
CA LYS A 2 -37.01 22.29 -71.56
C LYS A 2 -36.71 22.98 -70.20
N LYS A 3 -35.97 22.35 -69.28
CA LYS A 3 -34.53 22.01 -69.21
C LYS A 3 -33.68 23.11 -68.55
N ASN A 4 -32.77 22.64 -67.67
CA ASN A 4 -31.46 23.21 -67.29
C ASN A 4 -31.47 24.27 -66.16
N LYS A 5 -30.51 24.35 -65.25
CA LYS A 5 -29.26 23.62 -64.94
C LYS A 5 -28.83 24.12 -63.55
N LEU A 6 -28.58 23.22 -62.59
CA LEU A 6 -27.29 22.99 -61.93
C LEU A 6 -26.33 24.19 -61.93
N LEU A 7 -26.12 24.78 -60.74
CA LEU A 7 -24.91 25.56 -60.44
C LEU A 7 -24.42 25.18 -59.05
N MET A 8 -23.27 24.50 -59.07
CA MET A 8 -22.56 23.95 -57.93
C MET A 8 -22.02 25.06 -57.04
N LEU A 9 -22.28 24.96 -55.73
CA LEU A 9 -21.56 25.71 -54.71
C LEU A 9 -20.14 25.17 -54.60
N THR A 10 -19.17 25.89 -55.15
CA THR A 10 -17.74 25.68 -54.90
C THR A 10 -17.41 26.19 -53.50
N GLY A 11 -17.52 25.30 -52.51
CA GLY A 11 -16.92 25.50 -51.19
C GLY A 11 -15.39 25.38 -51.30
N ALA A 12 -14.70 26.52 -51.37
CA ALA A 12 -13.26 26.56 -51.18
C ALA A 12 -12.96 26.34 -49.69
N ILE A 13 -12.63 25.10 -49.32
CA ILE A 13 -12.08 24.79 -48.00
C ILE A 13 -10.58 25.13 -48.06
N PRO A 14 -10.06 26.10 -47.29
CA PRO A 14 -8.63 26.28 -47.18
C PRO A 14 -8.09 25.07 -46.40
N PHE A 15 -7.37 24.19 -47.10
CA PHE A 15 -6.49 23.22 -46.47
C PHE A 15 -5.39 24.01 -45.75
N VAL A 16 -5.57 24.21 -44.45
CA VAL A 16 -4.52 24.71 -43.58
C VAL A 16 -3.47 23.60 -43.52
N ALA A 17 -2.39 23.77 -44.27
CA ALA A 17 -1.23 22.89 -44.24
C ALA A 17 -0.58 23.04 -42.87
N PHE A 18 -0.91 22.15 -41.93
CA PHE A 18 -0.17 22.02 -40.70
C PHE A 18 1.19 21.39 -41.02
N PRO A 19 2.32 22.03 -40.67
CA PRO A 19 3.60 21.37 -40.77
C PRO A 19 3.60 20.18 -39.82
N MET A 20 3.69 18.97 -40.37
CA MET A 20 3.98 17.77 -39.57
C MET A 20 5.44 17.89 -39.12
N LEU A 21 5.65 18.50 -37.95
CA LEU A 21 6.93 18.44 -37.26
C LEU A 21 7.12 17.00 -36.79
N SER A 22 7.81 16.19 -37.60
CA SER A 22 8.32 14.91 -37.14
C SER A 22 9.47 15.17 -36.17
N VAL A 23 9.17 15.09 -34.89
CA VAL A 23 10.20 15.07 -33.86
C VAL A 23 10.77 13.65 -33.86
N ALA A 24 11.90 13.47 -34.53
CA ALA A 24 12.71 12.27 -34.37
C ALA A 24 13.26 12.29 -32.93
N CYS A 25 12.48 11.73 -32.01
CA CYS A 25 12.93 11.50 -30.66
C CYS A 25 14.07 10.47 -30.75
N LYS A 26 15.32 10.93 -30.73
CA LYS A 26 16.43 10.05 -30.38
C LYS A 26 16.11 9.58 -28.97
N MET A 27 15.56 8.37 -28.85
CA MET A 27 15.63 7.63 -27.60
C MET A 27 17.12 7.53 -27.29
N GLN A 28 17.63 8.44 -26.45
CA GLN A 28 18.81 8.14 -25.69
C GLN A 28 18.50 6.81 -25.02
N PRO A 29 19.36 5.78 -25.15
CA PRO A 29 19.22 4.62 -24.29
C PRO A 29 19.17 5.20 -22.88
N ALA A 30 18.03 5.05 -22.21
CA ALA A 30 17.93 5.43 -20.82
C ALA A 30 19.10 4.70 -20.16
N ASP A 31 20.07 5.43 -19.64
CA ASP A 31 21.11 4.84 -18.82
C ASP A 31 20.38 4.23 -17.62
N TRP A 32 20.02 2.95 -17.74
CA TRP A 32 19.59 2.12 -16.64
C TRP A 32 20.84 1.82 -15.82
N GLU A 33 21.46 2.86 -15.29
CA GLU A 33 22.31 2.70 -14.12
C GLU A 33 21.44 1.98 -13.10
N LYS A 34 21.74 0.70 -12.88
CA LYS A 34 21.12 -0.09 -11.83
C LYS A 34 21.47 0.62 -10.53
N LYS A 35 20.58 1.52 -10.08
CA LYS A 35 20.70 2.16 -8.77
C LYS A 35 20.90 1.02 -7.78
N LYS A 36 22.03 1.06 -7.09
CA LYS A 36 22.34 0.05 -6.09
C LYS A 36 21.20 0.07 -5.06
N PRO A 37 20.64 -1.09 -4.70
CA PRO A 37 19.60 -1.14 -3.69
C PRO A 37 20.14 -0.50 -2.41
N GLN A 38 19.41 0.48 -1.90
CA GLN A 38 19.78 1.22 -0.70
C GLN A 38 18.96 0.69 0.46
N LEU A 39 19.63 0.35 1.57
CA LEU A 39 18.96 0.01 2.82
C LEU A 39 18.36 1.26 3.47
N LEU A 40 17.35 1.05 4.29
CA LEU A 40 16.77 2.09 5.13
C LEU A 40 17.82 2.62 6.10
N ASN A 41 17.90 3.95 6.20
CA ASN A 41 18.72 4.59 7.21
C ASN A 41 18.00 4.61 8.57
N SER A 42 18.72 4.97 9.63
CA SER A 42 18.19 5.00 11.00
C SER A 42 16.97 5.89 11.17
N THR A 43 16.91 7.02 10.47
CA THR A 43 15.78 7.95 10.53
C THR A 43 14.53 7.34 9.91
N GLN A 44 14.66 6.73 8.73
CA GLN A 44 13.57 6.03 8.05
C GLN A 44 13.05 4.85 8.88
N ILE A 45 13.95 4.08 9.50
CA ILE A 45 13.59 2.99 10.41
C ILE A 45 12.80 3.53 11.61
N GLN A 46 13.24 4.64 12.19
CA GLN A 46 12.56 5.24 13.34
C GLN A 46 11.18 5.77 12.95
N GLU A 47 11.06 6.47 11.82
CA GLU A 47 9.78 6.95 11.28
C GLU A 47 8.78 5.81 11.04
N ILE A 48 9.24 4.68 10.48
CA ILE A 48 8.43 3.48 10.29
C ILE A 48 7.91 2.96 11.63
N LYS A 49 8.78 2.89 12.64
CA LYS A 49 8.43 2.40 13.98
C LYS A 49 7.43 3.31 14.68
N ASP A 50 7.65 4.61 14.62
CA ASP A 50 6.83 5.61 15.33
C ASP A 50 5.46 5.78 14.67
N SER A 51 5.36 5.54 13.36
CA SER A 51 4.09 5.58 12.62
C SER A 51 3.18 4.37 12.89
N PHE A 52 3.68 3.32 13.55
CA PHE A 52 2.92 2.10 13.77
C PHE A 52 1.96 2.24 14.95
N VAL A 53 0.67 2.30 14.65
CA VAL A 53 -0.44 2.41 15.59
C VAL A 53 -1.14 1.08 15.70
N PHE A 54 -1.38 0.62 16.94
CA PHE A 54 -2.23 -0.53 17.23
C PHE A 54 -2.97 -0.31 18.55
N GLU A 55 -4.23 0.09 18.42
CA GLU A 55 -5.05 0.61 19.53
C GLU A 55 -6.48 0.06 19.45
N LEU A 56 -7.20 0.14 20.57
CA LEU A 56 -8.64 -0.13 20.60
C LEU A 56 -9.48 1.09 20.21
N ASN A 57 -10.50 0.84 19.41
CA ASN A 57 -11.60 1.79 19.23
C ASN A 57 -12.58 1.69 20.41
N GLU A 58 -13.62 2.53 20.42
CA GLU A 58 -14.62 2.56 21.49
C GLU A 58 -15.31 1.19 21.69
N GLU A 59 -15.71 0.54 20.60
CA GLU A 59 -16.30 -0.80 20.65
C GLU A 59 -15.27 -1.87 21.08
N GLY A 60 -14.00 -1.70 20.72
CA GLY A 60 -12.91 -2.56 21.20
C GLY A 60 -12.74 -2.47 22.71
N ARG A 61 -12.79 -1.25 23.28
CA ARG A 61 -12.77 -1.04 24.73
C ARG A 61 -13.99 -1.65 25.43
N LYS A 62 -15.18 -1.58 24.82
CA LYS A 62 -16.37 -2.29 25.34
C LYS A 62 -16.16 -3.80 25.35
N LEU A 63 -15.63 -4.36 24.27
CA LEU A 63 -15.32 -5.79 24.16
C LEU A 63 -14.28 -6.24 25.21
N GLN A 64 -13.28 -5.40 25.47
CA GLN A 64 -12.27 -5.62 26.52
C GLN A 64 -12.90 -5.63 27.91
N LYS A 65 -13.76 -4.65 28.24
CA LYS A 65 -14.47 -4.60 29.53
C LYS A 65 -15.39 -5.80 29.75
N GLN A 66 -15.89 -6.40 28.67
CA GLN A 66 -16.67 -7.65 28.72
C GLN A 66 -15.80 -8.91 28.89
N GLY A 67 -14.47 -8.79 28.89
CA GLY A 67 -13.54 -9.91 28.98
C GLY A 67 -13.43 -10.75 27.70
N LYS A 68 -13.98 -10.29 26.56
CA LYS A 68 -14.08 -11.06 25.31
C LYS A 68 -13.00 -10.74 24.29
N LEU A 69 -12.18 -9.72 24.53
CA LEU A 69 -11.16 -9.26 23.58
C LEU A 69 -10.14 -10.35 23.25
N ASN A 70 -9.62 -11.03 24.28
CA ASN A 70 -8.61 -12.07 24.10
C ASN A 70 -9.16 -13.27 23.33
N ASP A 71 -10.43 -13.64 23.56
CA ASP A 71 -11.09 -14.73 22.82
C ASP A 71 -11.27 -14.37 21.34
N TYR A 72 -11.67 -13.13 21.05
CA TYR A 72 -11.77 -12.64 19.68
C TYR A 72 -10.40 -12.67 18.99
N TRP A 73 -9.37 -12.14 19.65
CA TRP A 73 -8.02 -12.13 19.09
C TRP A 73 -7.44 -13.52 18.88
N ASN A 74 -7.63 -14.43 19.84
CA ASN A 74 -7.21 -15.82 19.74
C ASN A 74 -7.86 -16.55 18.55
N LYS A 75 -9.10 -16.19 18.19
CA LYS A 75 -9.74 -16.72 16.98
C LYS A 75 -9.03 -16.24 15.72
N LEU A 76 -8.65 -14.96 15.66
CA LEU A 76 -7.89 -14.41 14.53
C LEU A 76 -6.51 -15.06 14.40
N VAL A 77 -5.77 -15.20 15.51
CA VAL A 77 -4.44 -15.83 15.52
C VAL A 77 -4.49 -17.29 15.04
N LYS A 78 -5.58 -18.01 15.34
CA LYS A 78 -5.76 -19.42 14.94
C LYS A 78 -6.35 -19.58 13.54
N ASP A 79 -6.80 -18.51 12.89
CA ASP A 79 -7.34 -18.60 11.54
C ASP A 79 -6.21 -18.86 10.54
N LYS A 80 -6.23 -20.05 9.94
CA LYS A 80 -5.23 -20.47 8.94
C LYS A 80 -5.19 -19.56 7.72
N LYS A 81 -6.28 -18.84 7.41
CA LYS A 81 -6.28 -17.84 6.33
C LYS A 81 -5.39 -16.65 6.66
N LEU A 82 -5.28 -16.28 7.94
CA LEU A 82 -4.46 -15.17 8.43
C LEU A 82 -2.99 -15.55 8.69
N ASN A 83 -2.51 -16.67 8.13
CA ASN A 83 -1.09 -17.06 8.21
C ASN A 83 -0.20 -16.34 7.18
N LYS A 84 -0.80 -15.63 6.22
CA LYS A 84 -0.09 -14.91 5.15
C LYS A 84 -0.14 -13.41 5.41
N SER A 85 1.00 -12.73 5.25
CA SER A 85 1.11 -11.28 5.45
C SER A 85 0.06 -10.49 4.66
N LEU A 86 -0.18 -10.86 3.40
CA LEU A 86 -1.14 -10.18 2.53
C LEU A 86 -2.59 -10.26 3.07
N GLU A 87 -2.96 -11.38 3.69
CA GLU A 87 -4.29 -11.58 4.26
C GLU A 87 -4.45 -10.76 5.57
N ILE A 88 -3.38 -10.65 6.35
CA ILE A 88 -3.33 -9.79 7.54
C ILE A 88 -3.40 -8.30 7.13
N GLU A 89 -2.70 -7.91 6.08
CA GLU A 89 -2.81 -6.56 5.53
C GLU A 89 -4.24 -6.28 5.03
N GLY A 90 -4.88 -7.28 4.42
CA GLY A 90 -6.29 -7.22 4.03
C GLY A 90 -7.24 -7.05 5.23
N LEU A 91 -6.96 -7.77 6.33
CA LEU A 91 -7.68 -7.64 7.59
C LEU A 91 -7.62 -6.20 8.13
N PHE A 92 -6.43 -5.61 8.17
CA PHE A 92 -6.24 -4.25 8.70
C PHE A 92 -6.95 -3.19 7.85
N ASN A 93 -6.85 -3.32 6.52
CA ASN A 93 -7.33 -2.28 5.61
C ASN A 93 -8.81 -2.40 5.27
N TRP A 94 -9.34 -3.62 5.13
CA TRP A 94 -10.63 -3.87 4.49
C TRP A 94 -11.65 -4.61 5.36
N ASN A 95 -11.24 -5.32 6.41
CA ASN A 95 -12.20 -6.07 7.23
C ASN A 95 -12.98 -5.15 8.18
N ALA A 96 -14.26 -4.94 7.89
CA ALA A 96 -15.13 -4.06 8.66
C ALA A 96 -15.33 -4.51 10.12
N GLU A 97 -15.36 -5.82 10.37
CA GLU A 97 -15.54 -6.36 11.72
C GLU A 97 -14.30 -6.11 12.58
N PHE A 98 -13.11 -6.37 12.05
CA PHE A 98 -11.84 -6.09 12.71
C PHE A 98 -11.71 -4.59 13.03
N LYS A 99 -11.95 -3.74 12.03
CA LYS A 99 -11.85 -2.27 12.16
C LYS A 99 -12.88 -1.69 13.14
N LYS A 100 -13.94 -2.44 13.46
CA LYS A 100 -14.89 -2.06 14.51
C LYS A 100 -14.23 -2.01 15.88
N TYR A 101 -13.31 -2.95 16.16
CA TYR A 101 -12.67 -3.09 17.46
C TYR A 101 -11.27 -2.47 17.51
N PHE A 102 -10.52 -2.54 16.41
CA PHE A 102 -9.11 -2.16 16.35
C PHE A 102 -8.86 -1.03 15.36
N LYS A 103 -7.92 -0.16 15.73
CA LYS A 103 -7.29 0.80 14.84
C LYS A 103 -5.85 0.37 14.60
N VAL A 104 -5.54 0.12 13.33
CA VAL A 104 -4.18 -0.17 12.88
C VAL A 104 -3.81 0.83 11.79
N SER A 105 -2.68 1.50 11.94
CA SER A 105 -2.05 2.29 10.88
C SER A 105 -0.55 2.11 10.91
N TYR A 106 0.11 2.25 9.77
CA TYR A 106 1.54 2.08 9.64
C TYR A 106 2.07 2.91 8.47
N HIS A 107 3.37 3.16 8.44
CA HIS A 107 4.00 3.97 7.42
C HIS A 107 3.91 3.29 6.03
N PRO A 108 3.48 3.97 4.97
CA PRO A 108 3.51 3.41 3.61
C PRO A 108 4.95 3.28 3.12
N LEU A 109 5.37 2.10 2.65
CA LEU A 109 6.75 1.85 2.21
C LEU A 109 7.08 2.40 0.80
N LYS A 110 6.49 3.54 0.43
CA LYS A 110 6.70 4.19 -0.88
C LYS A 110 7.72 5.31 -0.74
N GLY A 111 8.46 5.60 -1.83
CA GLY A 111 9.42 6.70 -1.88
C GLY A 111 10.83 6.36 -1.41
N PHE A 112 11.11 5.09 -1.09
CA PHE A 112 12.47 4.60 -0.86
C PHE A 112 13.16 4.24 -2.19
N ASN A 113 14.49 4.35 -2.24
CA ASN A 113 15.30 4.04 -3.42
C ASN A 113 15.39 2.53 -3.75
N SER A 114 14.65 1.69 -3.02
CA SER A 114 14.59 0.24 -3.17
C SER A 114 13.19 -0.27 -2.79
N ALA A 115 12.84 -1.45 -3.31
CA ALA A 115 11.55 -2.07 -3.06
C ALA A 115 11.52 -2.69 -1.65
N HIS A 116 10.53 -2.31 -0.85
CA HIS A 116 10.30 -2.85 0.48
C HIS A 116 8.89 -3.40 0.64
N LYS A 117 8.74 -4.39 1.53
CA LYS A 117 7.42 -4.94 1.88
C LYS A 117 7.33 -5.22 3.38
N TYR A 118 6.11 -5.17 3.91
CA TYR A 118 5.83 -5.65 5.26
C TYR A 118 5.58 -7.15 5.29
N GLN A 119 6.04 -7.77 6.37
CA GLN A 119 5.62 -9.10 6.77
C GLN A 119 4.97 -9.04 8.16
N PHE A 120 3.67 -9.30 8.23
CA PHE A 120 2.90 -9.27 9.47
C PHE A 120 2.65 -10.67 10.03
N ARG A 121 2.52 -10.76 11.36
CA ARG A 121 2.01 -11.91 12.10
C ARG A 121 1.20 -11.43 13.30
N LEU A 122 0.04 -12.05 13.51
CA LEU A 122 -0.76 -11.85 14.72
C LEU A 122 -0.29 -12.83 15.80
N LEU A 123 -0.16 -12.37 17.04
CA LEU A 123 0.22 -13.22 18.16
C LEU A 123 -0.34 -12.70 19.48
N MET A 124 -0.16 -13.49 20.54
CA MET A 124 -0.40 -13.09 21.92
C MET A 124 0.95 -12.96 22.62
N GLU A 125 1.24 -11.78 23.15
CA GLU A 125 2.47 -11.49 23.85
C GLU A 125 2.15 -11.22 25.33
N ASN A 126 2.49 -12.15 26.22
CA ASN A 126 2.16 -12.06 27.65
C ASN A 126 0.65 -11.82 27.91
N ASN A 127 -0.22 -12.59 27.24
CA ASN A 127 -1.69 -12.46 27.28
C ASN A 127 -2.25 -11.12 26.76
N VAL A 128 -1.43 -10.33 26.05
CA VAL A 128 -1.86 -9.11 25.36
C VAL A 128 -1.85 -9.34 23.85
N PRO A 129 -2.93 -8.98 23.12
CA PRO A 129 -2.91 -8.95 21.67
C PRO A 129 -1.69 -8.19 21.13
N ALA A 130 -0.99 -8.76 20.16
CA ALA A 130 0.20 -8.14 19.58
C ALA A 130 0.30 -8.41 18.08
N ILE A 131 0.90 -7.46 17.36
CA ILE A 131 1.26 -7.59 15.95
C ILE A 131 2.78 -7.59 15.86
N HIS A 132 3.34 -8.69 15.38
CA HIS A 132 4.73 -8.72 14.93
C HIS A 132 4.78 -8.27 13.48
N TYR A 133 5.66 -7.32 13.18
CA TYR A 133 5.90 -6.89 11.82
C TYR A 133 7.39 -6.81 11.53
N GLN A 134 7.73 -7.14 10.29
CA GLN A 134 9.05 -6.97 9.72
C GLN A 134 8.96 -6.09 8.47
N VAL A 135 10.00 -5.29 8.22
CA VAL A 135 10.21 -4.63 6.93
C VAL A 135 11.37 -5.32 6.22
N LEU A 136 11.10 -5.74 4.99
CA LEU A 136 12.03 -6.53 4.18
C LEU A 136 12.43 -5.76 2.93
N CYS A 137 13.73 -5.71 2.62
CA CYS A 137 14.23 -5.21 1.34
C CYS A 137 14.13 -6.32 0.28
N VAL A 138 13.23 -6.15 -0.69
CA VAL A 138 12.96 -7.13 -1.76
C VAL A 138 14.17 -7.26 -2.69
N ASP A 139 14.84 -6.14 -2.98
CA ASP A 139 16.00 -6.10 -3.88
C ASP A 139 17.23 -6.84 -3.29
N LEU A 140 17.23 -7.08 -1.97
CA LEU A 140 18.30 -7.75 -1.24
C LEU A 140 17.88 -9.12 -0.69
N ARG A 141 17.04 -9.85 -1.43
CA ARG A 141 16.56 -11.21 -1.09
C ARG A 141 15.82 -11.26 0.24
N ASP A 142 14.89 -10.33 0.44
CA ASP A 142 14.07 -10.21 1.65
C ASP A 142 14.91 -10.05 2.93
N LEU A 143 15.99 -9.27 2.86
CA LEU A 143 16.78 -8.90 4.05
C LEU A 143 15.88 -8.14 5.04
N VAL A 144 15.88 -8.57 6.30
CA VAL A 144 15.14 -7.91 7.39
C VAL A 144 15.86 -6.65 7.84
N GLU A 145 15.18 -5.52 7.79
CA GLU A 145 15.70 -4.21 8.23
C GLU A 145 15.01 -3.68 9.48
N VAL A 146 13.74 -4.07 9.67
CA VAL A 146 12.96 -3.77 10.87
C VAL A 146 12.33 -5.06 11.35
N ASP A 147 12.37 -5.28 12.66
CA ASP A 147 11.73 -6.41 13.33
C ASP A 147 11.18 -5.91 14.68
N VAL A 148 9.85 -5.84 14.82
CA VAL A 148 9.19 -5.23 15.98
C VAL A 148 7.93 -5.98 16.34
N ILE A 149 7.73 -6.18 17.66
CA ILE A 149 6.46 -6.63 18.22
C ILE A 149 5.75 -5.41 18.82
N ARG A 150 4.62 -5.01 18.23
CA ARG A 150 3.74 -3.98 18.77
C ARG A 150 2.63 -4.62 19.58
N LYS A 151 2.65 -4.43 20.90
CA LYS A 151 1.54 -4.79 21.79
C LYS A 151 0.38 -3.80 21.60
N LEU A 152 -0.84 -4.29 21.77
CA LEU A 152 -2.03 -3.46 21.78
C LEU A 152 -1.94 -2.44 22.90
N ASP A 153 -2.13 -1.17 22.56
CA ASP A 153 -2.24 -0.10 23.53
C ASP A 153 -3.65 -0.08 24.14
N THR A 154 -3.72 -0.01 25.48
CA THR A 154 -4.98 -0.17 26.24
C THR A 154 -5.43 1.12 26.95
N LEU A 155 -4.95 2.29 26.51
CA LEU A 155 -5.35 3.60 27.03
C LEU A 155 -6.88 3.76 27.17
#